data_AF-A0A942FUZ4-F1
#
_entry.id   AF-A0A942FUZ4-F1
#
_cell.length_a   1.000
_cell.length_b   1.000
_cell.length_c   1.000
_cell.angle_alpha   90.00
_cell.angle_beta   90.00
_cell.angle_gamma   90.00
#
_symmetry.space_group_name_H-M   'P 1'
#
loop_
_entity.id
_entity.type
_entity.pdbx_description
1 polymer ?
#
loop_
_entity_poly.entity_id
_entity_poly.type
_entity_poly.pdbx_seq_one_letter_code
_entity_poly.pdbx_strand_id
1 'polypeptide(L)'
;MHRLKVFKSGNSLALRLPKALGLTEGLEMEVELQGDGSMILRRPAPVKQKLDISGFWGKAKGLKLAPRRDFDERPSTIAAREAARKAAGETPSDT
;
A
#
# COMPACT_ATOMS: atom_id res chain seq x y z
N MET A 1 28.53 -14.35 3.92
CA MET A 1 29.12 -13.00 4.05
C MET A 1 29.50 -12.52 2.66
N HIS A 2 28.90 -11.43 2.15
CA HIS A 2 29.17 -10.94 0.80
C HIS A 2 30.01 -9.67 0.87
N ARG A 3 31.12 -9.63 0.12
CA ARG A 3 31.99 -8.46 0.02
C ARG A 3 31.50 -7.59 -1.14
N LEU A 4 31.09 -6.37 -0.83
CA LEU A 4 30.63 -5.39 -1.80
C LEU A 4 31.67 -4.29 -1.95
N LYS A 5 31.77 -3.71 -3.15
CA LYS A 5 32.61 -2.53 -3.40
C LYS A 5 31.75 -1.27 -3.29
N VAL A 6 32.26 -0.28 -2.59
CA VAL A 6 31.70 1.07 -2.56
C VAL A 6 32.06 1.77 -3.87
N PHE A 7 31.12 2.48 -4.47
CA PHE A 7 31.35 3.27 -5.66
C PHE A 7 30.72 4.67 -5.52
N LYS A 8 31.26 5.64 -6.27
CA LYS A 8 30.73 6.99 -6.31
C LYS A 8 29.47 7.04 -7.17
N SER A 9 28.41 7.63 -6.64
CA SER A 9 27.14 7.90 -7.32
C SER A 9 26.86 9.40 -7.19
N GLY A 10 27.25 10.18 -8.20
CA GLY A 10 27.17 11.65 -8.13
C GLY A 10 28.05 12.22 -7.01
N ASN A 11 27.45 13.00 -6.10
CA ASN A 11 28.12 13.54 -4.92
C ASN A 11 28.05 12.62 -3.69
N SER A 12 27.67 11.36 -3.89
CA SER A 12 27.43 10.40 -2.79
C SER A 12 28.17 9.09 -3.03
N LEU A 13 28.26 8.26 -2.00
CA LEU A 13 28.76 6.88 -2.08
C LEU A 13 27.60 5.91 -2.05
N ALA A 14 27.69 4.84 -2.83
CA ALA A 14 26.67 3.82 -2.95
C ALA A 14 27.28 2.41 -2.86
N LEU A 15 26.46 1.46 -2.41
CA LEU A 15 26.74 0.03 -2.37
C LEU A 15 25.80 -0.69 -3.34
N ARG A 16 26.31 -1.71 -4.04
CA ARG A 16 25.45 -2.56 -4.89
C ARG A 16 24.75 -3.58 -4.03
N LEU A 17 23.44 -3.44 -3.87
CA LEU A 17 22.63 -4.40 -3.13
C LEU A 17 22.09 -5.46 -4.11
N PRO A 18 22.34 -6.77 -3.89
CA PRO A 18 21.77 -7.82 -4.72
C PRO A 18 20.25 -7.82 -4.66
N LYS A 19 19.59 -8.05 -5.81
CA LYS A 19 18.11 -8.12 -5.91
C LYS A 19 17.49 -9.17 -5.00
N ALA A 20 18.24 -10.22 -4.65
CA ALA A 20 17.83 -11.25 -3.70
C ALA A 20 17.52 -10.71 -2.29
N LEU A 21 17.99 -9.50 -1.94
CA LEU A 21 17.67 -8.85 -0.66
C LEU A 21 16.24 -8.27 -0.63
N GLY A 22 15.53 -8.25 -1.75
CA GLY A 22 14.12 -7.81 -1.81
C GLY A 22 13.92 -6.33 -1.50
N LEU A 23 14.94 -5.50 -1.70
CA LEU A 23 14.84 -4.05 -1.60
C LEU A 23 14.41 -3.49 -2.96
N THR A 24 13.37 -2.67 -2.96
CA THR A 24 12.83 -2.02 -4.15
C THR A 24 13.49 -0.67 -4.38
N GLU A 25 13.60 -0.25 -5.64
CA GLU A 25 14.05 1.09 -6.00
C GLU A 25 13.06 2.13 -5.44
N GLY A 26 13.58 3.23 -4.87
CA GLY A 26 12.77 4.28 -4.23
C GLY A 26 12.38 4.02 -2.78
N LEU A 27 12.85 2.94 -2.15
CA LEU A 27 12.64 2.69 -0.72
C LEU A 27 13.55 3.58 0.13
N GLU A 28 12.96 4.34 1.05
CA GLU A 28 13.71 5.06 2.08
C GLU A 28 14.27 4.09 3.13
N MET A 29 15.53 4.28 3.51
CA MET A 29 16.23 3.47 4.49
C MET A 29 16.97 4.38 5.47
N GLU A 30 16.92 4.04 6.76
CA GLU A 30 17.74 4.69 7.77
C GLU A 30 19.11 4.00 7.84
N VAL A 31 20.16 4.81 7.87
CA VAL A 31 21.55 4.37 7.99
C VAL A 31 22.08 4.82 9.34
N GLU A 32 22.38 3.85 10.22
CA GLU A 32 23.02 4.12 11.51
C GLU A 32 24.49 3.72 11.43
N LEU A 33 25.37 4.69 11.65
CA LEU A 33 26.82 4.47 11.76
C LEU A 33 27.16 4.21 13.22
N GLN A 34 27.61 2.99 13.51
CA GLN A 34 28.13 2.66 14.83
C GLN A 34 29.58 3.11 14.97
N GLY A 35 30.01 3.35 16.23
CA GLY A 35 31.35 3.84 16.54
C GLY A 35 32.49 2.86 16.23
N ASP A 36 32.17 1.60 15.95
CA ASP A 36 33.08 0.55 15.49
C ASP A 36 33.28 0.55 13.95
N GLY A 37 32.62 1.47 13.24
CA GLY A 37 32.63 1.53 11.77
C GLY A 37 31.63 0.58 11.10
N SER A 38 30.80 -0.13 11.88
CA SER A 38 29.70 -0.93 11.33
C SER A 38 28.56 -0.03 10.88
N MET A 39 27.92 -0.39 9.77
CA MET A 39 26.78 0.35 9.22
C MET A 39 25.53 -0.55 9.28
N ILE A 40 24.51 -0.12 10.01
CA ILE A 40 23.22 -0.82 10.09
C ILE A 40 22.21 -0.11 9.20
N LEU A 41 21.63 -0.87 8.26
CA LEU A 41 20.51 -0.44 7.43
C LEU A 41 19.21 -0.90 8.08
N ARG A 42 18.36 0.04 8.49
CA ARG A 42 17.02 -0.25 9.00
C ARG A 42 15.97 0.25 8.01
N ARG A 43 14.92 -0.54 7.81
CA ARG A 43 13.70 -0.01 7.19
C ARG A 43 13.10 0.97 8.20
N PRO A 44 12.84 2.23 7.82
CA PRO A 44 12.10 3.12 8.69
C PRO A 44 10.79 2.41 9.02
N ALA A 45 10.50 2.25 10.32
CA ALA A 45 9.17 1.82 10.73
C ALA A 45 8.19 2.77 10.02
N PRO A 46 7.08 2.28 9.44
CA PRO A 46 6.11 3.17 8.80
C PRO A 46 5.74 4.19 9.86
N VAL A 47 6.24 5.42 9.70
CA VAL A 47 5.87 6.53 10.56
C VAL A 47 4.38 6.61 10.30
N LYS A 48 3.57 6.19 11.29
CA LYS A 48 2.12 6.31 11.21
C LYS A 48 1.89 7.78 10.93
N GLN A 49 1.68 8.12 9.67
CA GLN A 49 1.34 9.46 9.26
C GLN A 49 -0.02 9.69 9.92
N LYS A 50 0.02 10.29 11.11
CA LYS A 50 -1.19 10.71 11.79
C LYS A 50 -1.75 11.78 10.87
N LEU A 51 -2.83 11.44 10.17
CA LEU A 51 -3.59 12.40 9.41
C LEU A 51 -3.91 13.55 10.36
N ASP A 52 -3.32 14.72 10.09
CA ASP A 52 -3.54 15.89 10.94
C ASP A 52 -4.98 16.37 10.74
N ILE A 53 -5.82 16.03 11.70
CA ILE A 53 -7.24 16.34 11.73
C ILE A 53 -7.48 17.82 12.08
N SER A 54 -6.46 18.57 12.52
CA SER A 54 -6.63 19.96 13.01
C SER A 54 -7.23 20.90 11.96
N GLY A 55 -6.92 20.71 10.68
CA GLY A 55 -7.44 21.54 9.57
C GLY A 55 -8.92 21.29 9.22
N PHE A 56 -9.48 20.15 9.65
CA PHE A 56 -10.86 19.75 9.36
C PHE A 56 -11.72 19.53 10.61
N TRP A 57 -11.10 19.51 11.80
CA TRP A 57 -11.78 19.40 13.09
C TRP A 57 -12.71 20.60 13.31
N GLY A 58 -14.01 20.40 13.09
CA GLY A 58 -15.03 21.43 13.27
C GLY A 58 -15.56 22.09 12.00
N LYS A 59 -15.06 21.78 10.80
CA LYS A 59 -15.66 22.28 9.54
C LYS A 59 -16.98 21.61 9.17
N ALA A 60 -17.31 20.49 9.81
CA ALA A 60 -18.52 19.71 9.56
C ALA A 60 -19.52 19.76 10.74
N LYS A 61 -19.70 20.91 11.41
CA LYS A 61 -20.67 21.05 12.52
C LYS A 61 -22.15 20.91 12.10
N GLY A 62 -22.45 20.97 10.81
CA GLY A 62 -23.82 20.89 10.27
C GLY A 62 -24.02 19.79 9.23
N LEU A 63 -23.08 18.85 9.10
CA LEU A 63 -23.18 17.78 8.10
C LEU A 63 -24.26 16.79 8.53
N LYS A 64 -25.47 16.94 7.99
CA LYS A 64 -26.54 15.95 8.14
C LYS A 64 -26.17 14.73 7.32
N LEU A 65 -26.07 13.57 7.98
CA LEU A 65 -25.96 12.28 7.29
C LEU A 65 -27.11 12.20 6.30
N ALA A 66 -26.82 12.03 5.01
CA ALA A 66 -27.87 11.80 4.04
C ALA A 66 -28.71 10.60 4.51
N PRO A 67 -30.05 10.67 4.45
CA PRO A 67 -30.87 9.52 4.80
C PRO A 67 -30.40 8.32 4.00
N ARG A 68 -30.30 7.16 4.66
CA ARG A 68 -29.89 5.90 4.05
C ARG A 68 -30.80 5.69 2.83
N ARG A 69 -30.25 5.91 1.64
CA ARG A 69 -30.91 5.50 0.41
C ARG A 69 -30.69 4.01 0.31
N ASP A 70 -31.76 3.26 0.17
CA ASP A 70 -31.67 1.90 -0.34
C ASP A 70 -31.11 2.06 -1.76
N PHE A 71 -29.81 1.80 -1.89
CA PHE A 71 -29.19 1.78 -3.19
C PHE A 71 -29.74 0.56 -3.91
N ASP A 72 -30.15 0.73 -5.18
CA ASP A 72 -30.46 -0.41 -6.05
C ASP A 72 -29.32 -1.43 -5.98
N GLU A 73 -29.68 -2.71 -6.13
CA GLU A 73 -28.72 -3.80 -6.07
C GLU A 73 -27.55 -3.51 -7.00
N ARG A 74 -26.33 -3.49 -6.43
CA ARG A 74 -25.14 -3.11 -7.19
C ARG A 74 -25.05 -4.01 -8.43
N PRO A 75 -24.70 -3.49 -9.62
CA PRO A 75 -24.58 -4.31 -10.82
C PRO A 75 -23.57 -5.45 -10.64
N SER A 76 -22.58 -5.28 -9.76
CA SER A 76 -21.65 -6.33 -9.35
C SER A 76 -22.32 -7.51 -8.63
N THR A 77 -23.36 -7.25 -7.84
CA THR A 77 -24.11 -8.28 -7.11
C THR A 77 -25.01 -9.07 -8.06
N ILE A 78 -25.65 -8.38 -9.01
CA ILE A 78 -26.44 -9.02 -10.09
C ILE A 78 -25.52 -9.90 -10.95
N ALA A 79 -24.37 -9.38 -11.38
CA ALA A 79 -23.39 -10.13 -12.16
C ALA A 79 -22.83 -11.34 -11.39
N ALA A 80 -22.61 -11.22 -10.09
CA ALA A 80 -22.17 -12.34 -9.25
C ALA A 80 -23.26 -13.43 -9.14
N ARG A 81 -24.53 -13.04 -9.05
CA ARG A 81 -25.67 -13.96 -9.03
C ARG A 81 -25.88 -14.66 -10.36
N GLU A 82 -25.76 -13.94 -11.47
CA GLU A 82 -25.81 -14.52 -12.81
C GLU A 82 -24.62 -15.46 -13.07
N ALA A 83 -23.42 -15.09 -12.64
CA ALA A 83 -22.25 -15.95 -12.74
C ALA A 83 -22.43 -17.22 -11.90
N ALA A 84 -23.00 -17.12 -10.69
CA ALA A 84 -23.33 -18.28 -9.86
C ALA A 84 -24.40 -19.17 -10.50
N ARG A 85 -25.45 -18.59 -11.11
CA ARG A 85 -26.50 -19.33 -11.82
C ARG A 85 -25.95 -20.04 -13.07
N LYS A 86 -25.07 -19.37 -13.81
CA LYS A 86 -24.37 -19.94 -14.97
C LYS A 86 -23.40 -21.05 -14.56
N ALA A 87 -22.72 -20.91 -13.42
CA ALA A 87 -21.85 -21.94 -12.85
C ALA A 87 -22.64 -23.15 -12.29
N ALA A 88 -23.87 -22.93 -11.82
CA ALA A 88 -24.79 -23.98 -11.37
C ALA A 88 -25.48 -24.73 -12.52
N GLY A 89 -25.23 -24.38 -13.78
CA GLY A 89 -25.70 -25.13 -14.95
C GLY A 89 -27.18 -24.97 -15.29
N GLU A 90 -27.85 -23.92 -14.80
CA GLU A 90 -29.26 -23.68 -15.09
C GLU A 90 -29.39 -22.92 -16.44
N THR A 91 -29.64 -23.65 -17.51
CA THR A 91 -30.07 -23.12 -18.81
C THR A 91 -31.43 -22.42 -18.65
N PRO A 92 -31.66 -21.24 -19.25
CA PRO A 92 -32.99 -20.69 -19.33
C PRO A 92 -33.85 -21.65 -20.18
N SER A 93 -34.81 -22.30 -19.54
CA SER A 93 -35.88 -22.99 -20.25
C SER A 93 -36.75 -21.94 -20.94
N ASP A 94 -36.56 -21.81 -22.24
CA ASP A 94 -37.50 -21.23 -23.21
C ASP A 94 -38.93 -21.68 -22.89
N THR A 95 -39.84 -20.74 -22.62
CA THR A 95 -41.28 -20.80 -22.95
C THR A 95 -41.84 -19.38 -22.99
#